data_AF-A0A6L5FIZ7-F1
#
_entry.id   AF-A0A6L5FIZ7-F1
#
_cell.length_a   1.000
_cell.length_b   1.000
_cell.length_c   1.000
_cell.angle_alpha   90.00
_cell.angle_beta   90.00
_cell.angle_gamma   90.00
#
_symmetry.space_group_name_H-M   'P 1'
#
loop_
_entity.id
_entity.type
_entity.pdbx_description
1 polymer ?
#
loop_
_entity_poly.entity_id
_entity_poly.type
_entity_poly.pdbx_seq_one_letter_code
_entity_poly.pdbx_strand_id
1 'polypeptide(L)' 'MRSVKIFVEPGERHWDIFKRLCLECDIRGSRVTDAWYAALAIEWGCEWTTLDRDFARFPGLKWQVPRTT' A
#
# COMPACT_ATOMS: atom_id res chain seq x y z
N MET A 1 -11.33 23.23 11.15
CA MET A 1 -10.27 22.21 10.99
C MET A 1 -9.38 22.65 9.82
N ARG A 2 -8.09 22.89 10.02
CA ARG A 2 -7.17 23.17 8.90
C ARG A 2 -6.77 21.83 8.29
N SER A 3 -7.03 21.65 7.00
CA SER A 3 -6.56 20.49 6.25
C SER A 3 -5.13 20.75 5.78
N VAL A 4 -4.22 19.82 6.07
CA VAL A 4 -2.86 19.81 5.55
C VAL A 4 -2.79 18.75 4.46
N LYS A 5 -2.29 19.13 3.29
CA LYS A 5 -2.03 18.21 2.19
C LYS A 5 -0.54 17.88 2.17
N ILE A 6 -0.23 16.61 2.03
CA ILE A 6 1.13 16.11 1.85
C ILE A 6 1.22 15.38 0.52
N PHE A 7 2.37 15.49 -0.15
CA PHE A 7 2.70 14.63 -1.27
C PHE A 7 3.26 13.32 -0.72
N VAL A 8 2.69 12.20 -1.19
CA VAL A 8 3.14 10.86 -0.83
C VAL A 8 3.82 10.30 -2.06
N GLU A 9 5.15 10.20 -2.00
CA GLU A 9 6.01 9.76 -3.09
C GLU A 9 6.92 8.63 -2.61
N PRO A 10 7.37 7.73 -3.51
CA PRO A 10 8.36 6.71 -3.18
C PRO A 10 9.62 7.30 -2.55
N GLY A 11 10.00 6.78 -1.37
CA GLY A 11 11.28 7.07 -0.74
C GLY A 11 12.36 6.05 -1.10
N GLU A 12 13.50 6.12 -0.41
CA GLU A 12 14.65 5.24 -0.65
C GLU A 12 14.34 3.75 -0.42
N ARG A 13 13.38 3.43 0.45
CA ARG A 13 13.05 2.04 0.82
C ARG A 13 11.97 1.45 -0.09
N HIS A 14 11.27 2.28 -0.85
CA HIS A 14 10.11 1.89 -1.64
C HIS A 14 10.39 0.69 -2.54
N TRP A 15 11.49 0.76 -3.30
CA TRP A 15 11.81 -0.26 -4.31
C TRP A 15 12.06 -1.63 -3.69
N ASP A 16 12.70 -1.68 -2.53
CA ASP A 16 12.97 -2.95 -1.85
C ASP A 16 11.70 -3.54 -1.24
N ILE A 17 10.82 -2.71 -0.69
CA ILE A 17 9.50 -3.15 -0.21
C ILE A 17 8.67 -3.67 -1.38
N PHE A 18 8.59 -2.93 -2.48
CA PHE A 18 7.85 -3.31 -3.68
C PHE A 18 8.34 -4.63 -4.29
N LYS A 19 9.65 -4.79 -4.52
CA LYS A 19 10.22 -6.06 -5.01
C LYS A 19 9.88 -7.21 -4.08
N ARG A 20 10.03 -7.03 -2.76
CA ARG A 20 9.68 -8.04 -1.77
C ARG A 20 8.22 -8.47 -1.92
N LEU A 21 7.29 -7.51 -1.95
CA LEU A 21 5.86 -7.81 -2.13
C LEU A 21 5.57 -8.53 -3.44
N CYS A 22 6.20 -8.12 -4.54
CA CYS A 22 6.04 -8.77 -5.84
C CYS A 22 6.50 -10.23 -5.82
N LEU A 23 7.62 -10.52 -5.17
CA LEU A 23 8.18 -11.87 -5.07
C LEU A 23 7.37 -12.75 -4.09
N GLU A 24 7.08 -12.25 -2.89
CA GLU A 24 6.39 -13.02 -1.85
C GLU A 24 4.93 -13.32 -2.20
N CYS A 25 4.28 -12.46 -2.97
CA CYS A 25 2.86 -12.61 -3.33
C CYS A 25 2.63 -13.07 -4.79
N ASP A 26 3.69 -13.45 -5.51
CA ASP A 26 3.69 -13.79 -6.94
C ASP A 26 2.86 -12.81 -7.80
N ILE A 27 3.19 -11.52 -7.69
CA ILE A 27 2.45 -10.45 -8.35
C ILE A 27 2.78 -10.40 -9.84
N ARG A 28 1.74 -10.33 -10.67
CA ARG A 28 1.82 -10.26 -12.13
C ARG A 28 0.70 -9.36 -12.68
N GLY A 29 0.91 -8.83 -13.88
CA GLY A 29 -0.12 -8.13 -14.65
C GLY A 29 -0.71 -6.93 -13.91
N SER A 30 -2.04 -6.81 -13.89
CA SER A 30 -2.75 -5.66 -13.29
C SER A 30 -2.45 -5.46 -11.80
N ARG A 31 -2.06 -6.51 -11.07
CA ARG A 31 -1.78 -6.46 -9.62
C ARG A 31 -0.45 -5.79 -9.27
N VAL A 32 0.40 -5.54 -10.26
CA VAL A 32 1.69 -4.83 -10.06
C VAL A 32 1.43 -3.43 -9.48
N THR A 33 0.36 -2.76 -9.94
CA THR A 33 -0.04 -1.45 -9.43
C THR A 33 -0.48 -1.51 -7.96
N ASP A 34 -1.20 -2.56 -7.55
CA ASP A 34 -1.62 -2.73 -6.16
C ASP A 34 -0.41 -2.94 -5.24
N ALA A 35 0.57 -3.72 -5.69
CA ALA A 35 1.82 -3.91 -4.95
C ALA A 35 2.62 -2.61 -4.79
N TRP A 36 2.59 -1.73 -5.79
CA TRP A 36 3.21 -0.40 -5.73
C TRP A 36 2.56 0.47 -4.65
N TYR A 37 1.23 0.55 -4.63
CA TYR A 37 0.51 1.32 -3.60
C TYR A 37 0.64 0.71 -2.21
N ALA A 38 0.64 -0.62 -2.09
CA ALA A 38 0.90 -1.30 -0.84
C ALA A 38 2.31 -0.98 -0.30
N ALA A 39 3.32 -1.00 -1.17
CA ALA A 39 4.69 -0.61 -0.79
C ALA A 39 4.77 0.85 -0.33
N LEU A 40 4.06 1.76 -1.00
CA LEU A 40 4.00 3.17 -0.64
C LEU A 40 3.38 3.36 0.74
N ALA A 41 2.25 2.70 1.00
CA ALA A 41 1.58 2.76 2.29
C ALA A 41 2.44 2.18 3.42
N ILE A 42 3.14 1.07 3.18
CA ILE A 42 4.06 0.46 4.15
C ILE A 42 5.23 1.40 4.45
N GLU A 43 5.85 1.99 3.44
CA GLU A 43 6.99 2.89 3.61
C GLU A 43 6.63 4.11 4.46
N TRP A 44 5.48 4.72 4.17
CA TRP A 44 4.97 5.88 4.89
C TRP A 44 4.27 5.55 6.22
N GLY A 45 4.17 4.27 6.58
CA GLY A 45 3.49 3.83 7.81
C GLY A 45 1.99 4.11 7.82
N CYS A 46 1.37 4.25 6.65
CA CYS A 46 -0.05 4.51 6.47
C CYS A 46 -0.91 3.27 6.71
N GLU A 47 -2.19 3.51 7.02
CA GLU A 47 -3.23 2.49 6.95
C GLU A 47 -4.03 2.66 5.66
N TRP A 48 -4.10 1.60 4.84
CA TRP A 48 -4.76 1.60 3.54
C TRP A 48 -6.25 1.34 3.68
N THR A 49 -7.07 2.37 3.52
CA THR A 49 -8.54 2.25 3.59
C THR A 49 -9.10 1.99 2.19
N THR A 50 -9.68 0.81 1.96
CA THR A 50 -10.25 0.41 0.66
C THR A 50 -11.37 -0.61 0.82
N LEU A 51 -12.28 -0.69 -0.15
CA LEU A 51 -13.25 -1.80 -0.25
C LEU A 51 -12.68 -3.02 -0.98
N ASP A 52 -11.54 -2.86 -1.66
CA ASP A 52 -10.85 -3.95 -2.33
C ASP A 52 -10.09 -4.82 -1.32
N ARG A 53 -10.65 -6.00 -1.05
CA ARG A 53 -10.09 -6.94 -0.08
C ARG A 53 -8.84 -7.65 -0.58
N ASP A 54 -8.50 -7.55 -1.88
CA ASP A 54 -7.29 -8.17 -2.39
C ASP A 54 -6.02 -7.57 -1.76
N PHE A 55 -6.06 -6.35 -1.22
CA PHE A 55 -4.95 -5.75 -0.47
C PHE A 55 -4.55 -6.54 0.79
N ALA A 56 -5.44 -7.38 1.33
CA ALA A 56 -5.14 -8.26 2.47
C ALA A 56 -3.99 -9.23 2.21
N ARG A 57 -3.63 -9.46 0.93
CA ARG A 57 -2.56 -10.37 0.55
C ARG A 57 -1.16 -9.85 0.85
N PHE A 58 -0.98 -8.54 0.99
CA PHE A 58 0.36 -7.93 1.09
C PHE A 58 0.90 -7.97 2.54
N PRO A 59 1.96 -8.75 2.82
CA PRO A 59 2.50 -8.86 4.17
C PRO A 59 3.08 -7.55 4.66
N GLY A 60 2.66 -7.13 5.85
CA GLY A 60 3.07 -5.89 6.49
C GLY A 60 2.20 -4.67 6.16
N LEU A 61 1.24 -4.79 5.24
CA LEU A 61 0.28 -3.73 4.97
C LEU A 61 -0.80 -3.66 6.06
N LYS A 62 -0.90 -2.52 6.75
CA LYS A 62 -2.09 -2.20 7.55
C LYS A 62 -3.18 -1.75 6.61
N TRP A 63 -4.35 -2.39 6.67
CA TRP A 63 -5.48 -2.04 5.81
C TRP A 63 -6.81 -2.20 6.56
N GLN A 64 -7.82 -1.47 6.11
CA GLN A 64 -9.19 -1.60 6.61
C GLN A 64 -10.21 -1.27 5.52
N VAL A 65 -11.46 -1.69 5.75
CA VAL A 65 -12.60 -1.16 5.00
C VAL A 65 -13.02 0.20 5.58
N PRO A 66 -13.62 1.10 4.78
CA PRO A 66 -14.16 2.35 5.29
C PRO A 66 -15.14 2.10 6.44
N ARG A 67 -14.95 2.81 7.55
CA ARG A 67 -15.88 2.78 8.68
C ARG A 67 -16.94 3.85 8.47
N THR A 68 -18.21 3.47 8.50
CA THR A 68 -19.32 4.43 8.63
C THR A 68 -19.22 5.04 10.03
N THR A 69 -18.91 6.34 10.08
CA THR A 69 -18.98 7.14 11.31
C THR A 69 -20.30 7.88 11.34
#